data_AF-A0A4Y3PU38-F1
#
_entry.id   AF-A0A4Y3PU38-F1
#
_cell.length_a   1.000
_cell.length_b   1.000
_cell.length_c   1.000
_cell.angle_alpha   90.00
_cell.angle_beta   90.00
_cell.angle_gamma   90.00
#
_symmetry.space_group_name_H-M   'P 1'
#
loop_
_entity.id
_entity.type
_entity.pdbx_description
1 polymer ?
#
loop_
_entity_poly.entity_id
_entity_poly.type
_entity_poly.pdbx_seq_one_letter_code
_entity_poly.pdbx_strand_id
1 'polypeptide(L)'
;MLKEASIFKQLDYSARFEWGYDGVEELAGHSDILVIIDVLSFTTCVDIVCGRGGVVYPYRTRDETAAFFAQKQGALLAGKRGEPRPV
;
A
#
# COMPACT_ATOMS: atom_id res chain seq x y z
N MET A 1 -24.53 18.15 -20.14
CA MET A 1 -24.48 17.08 -19.13
C MET A 1 -23.20 16.31 -19.37
N LEU A 2 -22.18 16.48 -18.52
CA LEU A 2 -20.91 15.74 -18.40
C LEU A 2 -19.92 16.72 -17.76
N LYS A 3 -19.84 16.77 -16.43
CA LYS A 3 -18.76 17.50 -15.73
C LYS A 3 -18.60 17.12 -14.25
N GLU A 4 -19.59 16.46 -13.64
CA GLU A 4 -19.52 16.13 -12.22
C GLU A 4 -18.63 14.90 -11.93
N ALA A 5 -18.63 13.90 -12.80
CA ALA A 5 -17.84 12.68 -12.59
C ALA A 5 -16.33 12.83 -12.82
N SER A 6 -15.86 13.94 -13.43
CA SER A 6 -14.42 14.11 -13.74
C SER A 6 -13.68 15.00 -12.76
N ILE A 7 -14.36 15.69 -11.84
CA ILE A 7 -13.72 16.68 -10.96
C ILE A 7 -12.81 16.00 -9.92
N PHE A 8 -13.19 14.81 -9.45
CA PHE A 8 -12.40 14.01 -8.51
C PHE A 8 -11.23 13.28 -9.20
N LYS A 9 -11.33 13.07 -10.52
CA LYS A 9 -10.27 12.42 -11.31
C LYS A 9 -9.03 13.28 -11.52
N GLN A 10 -9.09 14.59 -11.25
CA GLN A 10 -7.93 15.48 -11.37
C GLN A 10 -7.21 15.37 -12.74
N LEU A 11 -7.96 15.16 -13.83
CA LEU A 11 -7.39 14.78 -15.13
C LEU A 11 -6.45 15.83 -15.72
N ASP A 12 -6.68 17.10 -15.44
CA ASP A 12 -5.88 18.23 -15.91
C ASP A 12 -4.51 18.36 -15.21
N TYR A 13 -4.25 17.53 -14.18
CA TYR A 13 -2.99 17.52 -13.44
C TYR A 13 -2.13 16.31 -13.80
N SER A 14 -0.82 16.53 -13.94
CA SER A 14 0.16 15.47 -14.15
C SER A 14 0.43 14.62 -12.90
N ALA A 15 0.13 15.18 -11.72
CA ALA A 15 0.16 14.47 -10.43
C ALA A 15 -1.18 14.63 -9.75
N ARG A 16 -1.70 13.54 -9.18
CA ARG A 16 -3.05 13.45 -8.61
C ARG A 16 -2.95 12.83 -7.24
N PHE A 17 -3.78 13.28 -6.31
CA PHE A 17 -3.73 12.85 -4.92
C PHE A 17 -5.10 12.35 -4.50
N GLU A 18 -5.14 11.14 -3.97
CA GLU A 18 -6.33 10.55 -3.39
C GLU A 18 -5.96 9.70 -2.17
N TRP A 19 -6.97 9.38 -1.36
CA TRP A 19 -6.80 8.64 -0.11
C TRP A 19 -7.43 7.27 -0.16
N GLY A 20 -6.77 6.31 0.50
CA GLY A 20 -7.31 4.98 0.72
C GLY A 20 -7.45 4.15 -0.54
N TYR A 21 -8.19 3.05 -0.40
CA TYR A 21 -8.35 2.05 -1.45
C TYR A 21 -9.19 2.56 -2.63
N ASP A 22 -10.29 3.26 -2.36
CA ASP A 22 -11.17 3.84 -3.39
C ASP A 22 -10.40 4.84 -4.27
N GLY A 23 -9.50 5.62 -3.65
CA GLY A 23 -8.61 6.53 -4.36
C GLY A 23 -7.64 5.83 -5.32
N VAL A 24 -7.13 4.66 -4.91
CA VAL A 24 -6.29 3.82 -5.79
C VAL A 24 -7.11 3.30 -6.96
N GLU A 25 -8.32 2.78 -6.72
CA GLU A 25 -9.20 2.29 -7.80
C GLU A 25 -9.55 3.39 -8.80
N GLU A 26 -9.81 4.60 -8.31
CA GLU A 26 -10.16 5.75 -9.14
C GLU A 26 -8.96 6.23 -9.99
N LEU A 27 -7.77 6.36 -9.39
CA LEU A 27 -6.60 6.91 -10.08
C LEU A 27 -5.82 5.89 -10.91
N ALA A 28 -5.90 4.60 -10.62
CA ALA A 28 -5.15 3.54 -11.32
C ALA A 28 -5.40 3.54 -12.83
N GLY A 29 -6.65 3.72 -13.25
CA GLY A 29 -7.03 3.71 -14.67
C GLY A 29 -6.56 4.93 -15.45
N HIS A 30 -6.15 6.01 -14.76
CA HIS A 30 -5.77 7.30 -15.39
C HIS A 30 -4.31 7.68 -15.16
N SER A 31 -3.51 6.78 -14.57
CA SER A 31 -2.14 7.07 -14.15
C SER A 31 -1.17 6.00 -14.63
N ASP A 32 -0.04 6.41 -15.23
CA ASP A 32 1.02 5.48 -15.64
C ASP A 32 1.74 4.86 -14.43
N ILE A 33 1.81 5.61 -13.33
CA ILE A 33 2.47 5.22 -12.08
C ILE A 33 1.57 5.63 -10.91
N LEU A 34 1.42 4.72 -9.95
CA LEU A 34 0.83 5.01 -8.64
C LEU A 34 1.91 4.96 -7.57
N VAL A 35 1.98 6.00 -6.75
CA VAL A 35 2.90 6.09 -5.61
C VAL A 35 2.08 6.04 -4.32
N ILE A 36 2.25 4.96 -3.55
CA ILE A 36 1.65 4.85 -2.22
C ILE A 36 2.48 5.64 -1.24
N ILE A 37 1.84 6.52 -0.47
CA ILE A 37 2.46 7.31 0.59
C ILE A 37 1.76 6.98 1.90
N ASP A 38 2.51 6.52 2.91
CA ASP A 38 2.00 6.38 4.27
C ASP A 38 2.93 7.08 5.27
N VAL A 39 2.41 8.13 5.90
CA VAL A 39 3.11 8.86 6.96
C VAL A 39 3.07 8.12 8.31
N LEU A 40 2.25 7.08 8.45
CA LEU A 40 2.09 6.27 9.66
C LEU A 40 2.90 4.96 9.61
N SER A 41 4.05 5.01 8.95
CA SER A 41 5.18 4.05 8.94
C SER A 41 5.17 2.92 7.93
N PHE A 42 4.08 2.60 7.22
CA PHE A 42 4.06 1.49 6.27
C PHE A 42 5.11 1.66 5.16
N THR A 43 5.10 2.77 4.43
CA THR A 43 6.05 3.00 3.33
C THR A 43 7.48 3.13 3.83
N THR A 44 7.69 3.69 5.03
CA THR A 44 9.01 3.71 5.68
C THR A 44 9.51 2.29 6.02
N CYS A 45 8.65 1.41 6.52
CA CYS A 45 9.02 0.01 6.79
C CYS A 45 9.41 -0.73 5.51
N VAL A 46 8.62 -0.56 4.44
CA VAL A 46 8.89 -1.15 3.12
C VAL A 46 10.23 -0.65 2.58
N ASP A 47 10.46 0.66 2.62
CA ASP A 47 11.72 1.28 2.18
C ASP A 47 12.93 0.71 2.92
N ILE A 48 12.87 0.61 4.26
CA ILE A 48 13.95 0.03 5.07
C ILE A 48 14.22 -1.43 4.71
N VAL A 49 13.17 -2.25 4.51
CA VAL A 49 13.35 -3.67 4.15
C VAL A 49 14.01 -3.79 2.78
N CYS A 50 13.47 -3.10 1.78
CA CYS A 50 13.99 -3.13 0.42
C CYS A 50 15.42 -2.56 0.34
N GLY A 51 15.69 -1.44 1.01
CA GLY A 51 17.02 -0.81 1.07
C GLY A 51 18.08 -1.68 1.74
N ARG A 52 17.67 -2.69 2.52
CA ARG A 52 18.55 -3.70 3.12
C ARG A 52 18.61 -5.01 2.32
N GLY A 53 18.08 -5.02 1.10
CA GLY A 53 18.04 -6.20 0.22
C GLY A 53 16.98 -7.23 0.58
N GLY A 54 16.02 -6.90 1.45
CA GLY A 54 14.90 -7.75 1.79
C GLY A 54 13.78 -7.69 0.76
N VAL A 55 12.86 -8.67 0.82
CA VAL A 55 11.65 -8.73 -0.01
C VAL A 55 10.42 -8.55 0.87
N VAL A 56 9.50 -7.69 0.45
CA VAL A 56 8.20 -7.50 1.11
C VAL A 56 7.13 -8.25 0.33
N TYR A 57 6.43 -9.16 1.01
CA TYR A 57 5.26 -9.84 0.45
C TYR A 57 3.99 -9.11 0.89
N PRO A 58 3.26 -8.43 -0.02
CA PRO A 58 2.01 -7.77 0.33
C PRO A 58 0.93 -8.79 0.69
N TYR A 59 0.14 -8.48 1.71
CA TYR A 59 -1.01 -9.28 2.12
C TYR A 59 -2.21 -8.40 2.40
N ARG A 60 -3.38 -8.76 1.84
CA ARG A 60 -4.55 -7.87 1.75
C ARG A 60 -5.18 -7.57 3.12
N THR A 61 -5.25 -8.57 3.99
CA THR A 61 -6.05 -8.47 5.23
C THR A 61 -5.23 -8.96 6.41
N ARG A 62 -5.26 -8.23 7.53
CA ARG A 62 -4.59 -8.67 8.77
C ARG A 62 -5.48 -9.63 9.56
N ASP A 63 -5.69 -10.81 9.02
CA ASP A 63 -6.39 -11.90 9.68
C ASP A 63 -5.41 -13.04 10.05
N GLU A 64 -5.94 -14.11 10.65
CA GLU A 64 -5.14 -15.26 11.09
C GLU A 64 -4.43 -15.97 9.92
N THR A 65 -4.92 -15.82 8.69
CA THR A 65 -4.34 -16.45 7.50
C THR A 65 -3.06 -15.76 7.03
N ALA A 66 -2.80 -14.53 7.47
CA ALA A 66 -1.55 -13.81 7.20
C ALA A 66 -0.32 -14.56 7.76
N ALA A 67 -0.45 -15.18 8.94
CA ALA A 67 0.62 -15.96 9.55
C ALA A 67 0.96 -17.20 8.72
N PHE A 68 -0.06 -17.89 8.23
CA PHE A 68 0.11 -19.04 7.34
C PHE A 68 0.75 -18.63 6.00
N PHE A 69 0.33 -17.51 5.43
CA PHE A 69 0.95 -16.97 4.22
C PHE A 69 2.43 -16.64 4.43
N ALA A 70 2.78 -15.98 5.53
CA ALA A 70 4.17 -15.68 5.88
C ALA A 70 5.00 -16.97 6.00
N GLN A 71 4.50 -17.98 6.72
CA GLN A 71 5.15 -19.29 6.83
C GLN A 71 5.38 -19.93 5.45
N LYS A 72 4.36 -19.93 4.58
CA LYS A 72 4.44 -20.50 3.23
C LYS A 72 5.52 -19.82 2.39
N GLN A 73 5.72 -18.51 2.56
CA GLN A 73 6.76 -17.75 1.86
C GLN A 73 8.14 -17.80 2.55
N GLY A 74 8.26 -18.45 3.71
CA GLY A 74 9.47 -18.36 4.54
C GLY A 74 9.77 -16.94 5.00
N ALA A 75 8.73 -16.11 5.16
CA ALA A 75 8.83 -14.70 5.49
C ALA A 75 8.48 -14.45 6.97
N LEU A 76 8.95 -13.31 7.49
CA LEU A 76 8.56 -12.81 8.81
C LEU A 76 7.22 -12.06 8.70
N LEU A 77 6.27 -12.38 9.58
CA LEU A 77 5.01 -11.63 9.66
C LEU A 77 5.26 -10.24 10.26
N ALA A 78 4.86 -9.19 9.55
CA ALA A 78 4.95 -7.82 10.04
C ALA A 78 3.94 -7.54 11.18
N GLY A 79 4.41 -6.94 12.28
CA GLY A 79 3.59 -6.55 13.44
C GLY A 79 3.26 -5.06 13.48
N LYS A 80 2.44 -4.61 14.45
CA LYS A 80 2.28 -3.15 14.69
C LYS A 80 3.51 -2.58 15.37
N ARG A 81 3.71 -1.28 15.19
CA ARG A 81 4.66 -0.51 15.99
C ARG A 81 4.38 -0.71 17.48
N GLY A 82 5.40 -1.11 18.24
CA GLY A 82 5.30 -1.34 19.68
C GLY A 82 4.85 -2.74 20.10
N GLU A 83 4.46 -3.60 19.16
CA GLU A 83 4.22 -5.01 19.45
C GLU A 83 5.55 -5.79 19.44
N PRO A 84 5.71 -6.81 20.31
CA PRO A 84 6.83 -7.73 20.22
C PRO A 84 6.88 -8.39 18.84
N ARG A 85 8.08 -8.71 18.37
CA ARG A 85 8.23 -9.51 17.15
C ARG A 85 7.49 -10.85 17.35
N PRO A 86 6.61 -11.28 16.43
CA PRO A 86 6.02 -12.61 16.50
C PRO A 86 7.13 -13.66 16.57
N VAL A 87 7.02 -14.58 17.53
CA VAL A 87 7.95 -15.71 17.69
C VAL A 87 7.64 -16.83 16.70
#